data_AF-A0A535ZES9-F1
#
_entry.id   AF-A0A535ZES9-F1
#
_cell.length_a   1.000
_cell.length_b   1.000
_cell.length_c   1.000
_cell.angle_alpha   90.00
_cell.angle_beta   90.00
_cell.angle_gamma   90.00
#
_symmetry.space_group_name_H-M   'P 1'
#
loop_
_entity.id
_entity.type
_entity.pdbx_description
1 polymer ?
#
loop_
_entity_poly.entity_id
_entity_poly.type
_entity_poly.pdbx_seq_one_letter_code
_entity_poly.pdbx_strand_id
1 'polypeptide(L)'
;MASKDWTDALLDQFGAHRPARDLEPYQVTARLSRVALHIARAQEESFGRFGLNRGEVGVLAALRFAGPKQQLSPTSLFKGLMLSSAGITSRLDRLESRGYVKRTRHPHDRRGVLVELTNAGAKALDAAVEADI
;
A
#
# COMPACT_ATOMS: atom_id res chain seq x y z
N MET A 1 -15.14 -10.57 -31.20
CA MET A 1 -13.81 -10.90 -30.64
C MET A 1 -13.38 -9.74 -29.76
N ALA A 2 -12.81 -9.99 -28.58
CA ALA A 2 -12.29 -8.92 -27.72
C ALA A 2 -11.12 -8.20 -28.43
N SER A 3 -11.00 -6.88 -28.25
CA SER A 3 -9.88 -6.10 -28.80
C SER A 3 -8.58 -6.53 -28.13
N LYS A 4 -7.53 -6.78 -28.91
CA LYS A 4 -6.18 -7.08 -28.36
C LYS A 4 -5.63 -5.86 -27.62
N ASP A 5 -4.93 -6.09 -26.52
CA ASP A 5 -4.23 -5.07 -25.76
C ASP A 5 -2.69 -5.20 -25.88
N TRP A 6 -1.97 -4.31 -25.20
CA TRP A 6 -0.50 -4.29 -25.21
C TRP A 6 0.14 -5.58 -24.68
N THR A 7 -0.49 -6.26 -23.72
CA THR A 7 0.00 -7.55 -23.21
C THR A 7 -0.12 -8.63 -24.28
N ASP A 8 -1.19 -8.64 -25.07
CA ASP A 8 -1.31 -9.56 -26.22
C ASP A 8 -0.17 -9.34 -27.22
N ALA A 9 0.09 -8.08 -27.58
CA ALA A 9 1.17 -7.73 -28.50
C ALA A 9 2.56 -8.12 -27.95
N LEU A 10 2.79 -7.93 -26.65
CA LEU A 10 4.03 -8.33 -25.99
C LEU A 10 4.21 -9.85 -26.02
N LEU A 11 3.18 -10.61 -25.66
CA LEU A 11 3.27 -12.06 -25.60
C LEU A 11 3.36 -12.69 -27.00
N ASP A 12 2.70 -12.11 -28.00
CA ASP A 12 2.86 -12.49 -29.41
C ASP A 12 4.34 -12.34 -29.86
N GLN A 13 5.02 -11.26 -29.45
CA GLN A 13 6.45 -11.03 -29.75
C GLN A 13 7.39 -11.96 -28.97
N PHE A 14 7.15 -12.16 -27.67
CA PHE A 14 7.99 -13.02 -26.81
C PHE A 14 7.77 -14.52 -27.05
N GLY A 15 6.61 -14.88 -27.60
CA GLY A 15 6.14 -16.24 -27.81
C GLY A 15 6.51 -16.87 -29.14
N ALA A 16 7.18 -16.14 -30.04
CA ALA A 16 7.46 -16.59 -31.41
C ALA A 16 8.14 -17.97 -31.49
N HIS A 17 8.83 -18.41 -30.43
CA HIS A 17 9.52 -19.70 -30.35
C HIS A 17 9.15 -20.52 -29.09
N ARG A 18 8.01 -20.23 -28.46
CA ARG A 18 7.56 -20.94 -27.23
C ARG A 18 6.15 -21.51 -27.38
N PRO A 19 5.84 -22.66 -26.76
CA PRO A 19 4.47 -23.17 -26.65
C PRO A 19 3.55 -22.14 -25.99
N ALA A 20 2.33 -21.98 -26.51
CA ALA A 20 1.34 -21.04 -25.95
C ALA A 20 1.02 -21.30 -24.46
N ARG A 21 1.05 -22.56 -24.00
CA ARG A 21 0.84 -22.96 -22.60
C ARG A 21 1.87 -22.35 -21.64
N ASP A 22 3.08 -22.07 -22.11
CA ASP A 22 4.12 -21.45 -21.27
C ASP A 22 3.85 -19.94 -21.06
N LEU A 23 2.97 -19.36 -21.88
CA LEU A 23 2.63 -17.93 -21.88
C LEU A 23 1.31 -17.63 -21.17
N GLU A 24 0.45 -18.64 -20.97
CA GLU A 24 -0.86 -18.49 -20.31
C GLU A 24 -0.79 -17.78 -18.94
N PRO A 25 0.16 -18.10 -18.03
CA PRO A 25 0.25 -17.39 -16.75
C PRO A 25 0.53 -15.89 -16.92
N TYR A 26 1.25 -15.50 -17.98
CA TYR A 26 1.60 -14.11 -18.25
C TYR A 26 0.44 -13.31 -18.81
N GLN A 27 -0.55 -13.96 -19.43
CA GLN A 27 -1.79 -13.30 -19.88
C GLN A 27 -2.50 -12.62 -18.71
N VAL A 28 -2.49 -13.24 -17.53
CA VAL A 28 -3.14 -12.70 -16.33
C VAL A 28 -2.18 -11.83 -15.52
N THR A 29 -1.01 -12.37 -15.18
CA THR A 29 -0.08 -11.70 -14.26
C THR A 29 0.44 -10.37 -14.82
N ALA A 30 0.76 -10.28 -16.11
CA ALA A 30 1.21 -9.02 -16.71
C ALA A 30 0.10 -7.95 -16.72
N ARG A 31 -1.16 -8.35 -16.95
CA ARG A 31 -2.31 -7.43 -16.86
C ARG A 31 -2.53 -6.94 -15.44
N LEU A 32 -2.49 -7.84 -14.45
CA LEU A 32 -2.59 -7.48 -13.04
C LEU A 32 -1.49 -6.50 -12.63
N SER A 33 -0.23 -6.73 -13.03
CA SER A 33 0.87 -5.82 -12.75
C SER A 33 0.68 -4.44 -13.39
N ARG A 34 0.19 -4.39 -14.63
CA ARG A 34 -0.09 -3.12 -15.33
C ARG A 34 -1.23 -2.35 -14.66
N VAL A 35 -2.31 -3.03 -14.29
CA VAL A 35 -3.43 -2.44 -13.54
C VAL A 35 -2.95 -1.92 -12.19
N ALA A 36 -2.18 -2.71 -11.44
CA ALA A 36 -1.62 -2.30 -10.16
C ALA A 36 -0.73 -1.05 -10.29
N LEU A 37 0.08 -0.95 -11.34
CA LEU A 37 0.91 0.24 -11.59
C LEU A 37 0.06 1.46 -11.96
N HIS A 38 -1.01 1.28 -12.73
CA HIS A 38 -1.93 2.37 -13.06
C HIS A 38 -2.62 2.92 -11.80
N ILE A 39 -3.16 2.02 -10.97
CA ILE A 39 -3.77 2.37 -9.69
C ILE A 39 -2.75 3.07 -8.79
N ALA A 40 -1.54 2.53 -8.66
CA ALA A 40 -0.51 3.12 -7.81
C ALA A 40 -0.12 4.54 -8.24
N ARG A 41 -0.08 4.83 -9.55
CA ARG A 41 0.22 6.18 -10.06
C ARG A 41 -0.90 7.17 -9.77
N ALA A 42 -2.15 6.77 -10.00
CA ALA A 42 -3.32 7.60 -9.69
C ALA A 42 -3.37 7.93 -8.19
N GLN A 43 -3.12 6.92 -7.35
CA GLN A 43 -3.05 7.08 -5.90
C GLN A 43 -1.92 8.02 -5.45
N GLU A 44 -0.72 7.89 -6.03
CA GLU A 44 0.39 8.78 -5.65
C GLU A 44 0.10 10.23 -6.02
N GLU A 45 -0.56 10.48 -7.17
CA GLU A 45 -0.99 11.82 -7.55
C GLU A 45 -2.09 12.36 -6.62
N SER A 46 -3.11 11.55 -6.31
CA SER A 46 -4.22 11.96 -5.46
C SER A 46 -3.76 12.25 -4.02
N PHE A 47 -3.06 11.29 -3.40
CA PHE A 47 -2.60 11.43 -2.02
C PHE A 47 -1.52 12.49 -1.86
N GLY A 48 -0.69 12.71 -2.90
CA GLY A 48 0.35 13.73 -2.90
C GLY A 48 -0.19 15.14 -2.63
N ARG A 49 -1.45 15.42 -3.02
CA ARG A 49 -2.14 16.69 -2.74
C ARG A 49 -2.35 16.95 -1.24
N PHE A 50 -2.34 15.89 -0.44
CA PHE A 50 -2.46 15.92 1.03
C PHE A 50 -1.09 15.72 1.72
N GLY A 51 0.00 15.74 0.95
CA GLY A 51 1.35 15.48 1.47
C GLY A 51 1.56 14.04 1.92
N LEU A 52 0.71 13.10 1.52
CA LEU A 52 0.81 11.68 1.85
C LEU A 52 1.25 10.90 0.61
N ASN A 53 2.06 9.85 0.80
CA ASN A 53 2.25 8.84 -0.24
C ASN A 53 1.36 7.63 -0.02
N ARG A 54 1.21 6.78 -1.04
CA ARG A 54 0.40 5.56 -0.98
C ARG A 54 0.74 4.65 0.20
N GLY A 55 2.02 4.53 0.54
CA GLY A 55 2.45 3.67 1.65
C GLY A 55 2.04 4.23 3.01
N GLU A 56 2.03 5.55 3.17
CA GLU A 56 1.58 6.24 4.37
C GLU A 56 0.07 6.14 4.54
N VAL A 57 -0.70 6.32 3.47
CA VAL A 57 -2.15 6.05 3.46
C VAL A 57 -2.42 4.61 3.86
N GLY A 58 -1.66 3.65 3.33
CA GLY A 58 -1.78 2.24 3.72
C GLY A 58 -1.56 1.99 5.22
N VAL A 59 -0.59 2.67 5.85
CA VAL A 59 -0.36 2.59 7.30
C VAL A 59 -1.54 3.17 8.08
N LEU A 60 -2.01 4.37 7.71
CA LEU A 60 -3.13 5.01 8.38
C LEU A 60 -4.41 4.17 8.26
N ALA A 61 -4.69 3.62 7.07
CA ALA A 61 -5.81 2.73 6.83
C ALA A 61 -5.70 1.44 7.66
N ALA A 62 -4.54 0.79 7.70
CA ALA A 62 -4.34 -0.40 8.52
C ALA A 62 -4.62 -0.15 10.01
N LEU A 63 -4.18 0.99 10.55
CA LEU A 63 -4.47 1.38 11.93
C LEU A 63 -5.96 1.69 12.13
N ARG A 64 -6.60 2.40 11.18
CA ARG A 64 -8.03 2.73 11.22
C ARG A 64 -8.91 1.49 11.37
N PHE A 65 -8.52 0.39 10.72
CA PHE A 65 -9.25 -0.88 10.74
C PHE A 65 -8.75 -1.89 11.80
N ALA A 66 -7.76 -1.52 12.62
CA ALA A 66 -7.18 -2.39 13.66
C ALA A 66 -8.05 -2.55 14.93
N GLY A 67 -9.36 -2.38 14.82
CA GLY A 67 -10.32 -2.46 15.92
C GLY A 67 -10.39 -1.19 16.79
N PRO A 68 -11.06 -1.24 17.95
CA PRO A 68 -11.45 -0.04 18.72
C PRO A 68 -10.29 0.83 19.18
N LYS A 69 -9.11 0.24 19.42
CA LYS A 69 -7.91 0.98 19.85
C LYS A 69 -7.14 1.60 18.70
N GLN A 70 -7.42 1.22 17.44
CA GLN A 70 -6.72 1.69 16.24
C GLN A 70 -5.19 1.60 16.37
N GLN A 71 -4.74 0.46 16.89
CA GLN A 71 -3.35 0.21 17.27
C GLN A 71 -2.81 -1.05 16.60
N LEU A 72 -1.58 -0.99 16.10
CA LEU A 72 -0.84 -2.15 15.60
C LEU A 72 0.63 -2.09 16.02
N SER A 73 1.29 -3.25 16.12
CA SER A 73 2.75 -3.28 16.25
C SER A 73 3.42 -2.96 14.90
N PRO A 74 4.65 -2.40 14.89
CA PRO A 74 5.43 -2.25 13.65
C PRO A 74 5.58 -3.57 12.88
N THR A 75 5.68 -4.68 13.60
CA THR A 75 5.75 -6.03 13.01
C THR A 75 4.48 -6.41 12.26
N SER A 76 3.31 -6.12 12.84
CA SER A 76 2.03 -6.35 12.18
C SER A 76 1.89 -5.48 10.92
N LEU A 77 2.34 -4.22 10.99
CA LEU A 77 2.27 -3.29 9.87
C LEU A 77 3.14 -3.71 8.68
N PHE A 78 4.42 -4.05 8.87
CA PHE A 78 5.27 -4.41 7.72
C PHE A 78 4.83 -5.74 7.10
N LYS A 79 4.36 -6.71 7.91
CA LYS A 79 3.80 -7.97 7.39
C LYS A 79 2.51 -7.76 6.63
N GLY A 80 1.57 -6.99 7.19
CA GLY A 80 0.26 -6.75 6.57
C GLY A 80 0.33 -5.90 5.30
N LEU A 81 1.27 -4.95 5.24
CA LEU A 81 1.43 -4.05 4.10
C LEU A 81 2.47 -4.53 3.08
N MET A 82 3.05 -5.72 3.28
CA MET A 82 4.12 -6.29 2.44
C MET A 82 5.29 -5.30 2.25
N LEU A 83 5.67 -4.62 3.33
CA LEU A 83 6.77 -3.65 3.37
C LEU A 83 8.01 -4.27 4.02
N SER A 84 9.18 -3.73 3.70
CA SER A 84 10.40 -4.03 4.45
C SER A 84 10.37 -3.39 5.84
N SER A 85 11.12 -3.96 6.79
CA SER A 85 11.24 -3.39 8.14
C SER A 85 11.82 -1.96 8.12
N ALA A 86 12.85 -1.69 7.32
CA ALA A 86 13.36 -0.32 7.14
C ALA A 86 12.32 0.61 6.51
N GLY A 87 11.53 0.08 5.56
CA GLY A 87 10.48 0.82 4.89
C GLY A 87 9.32 1.20 5.81
N ILE A 88 8.98 0.39 6.82
CA ILE A 88 7.94 0.74 7.78
C ILE A 88 8.44 1.79 8.78
N THR A 89 9.67 1.67 9.28
CA THR A 89 10.24 2.63 10.25
C THR A 89 10.27 4.03 9.65
N SER A 90 10.81 4.17 8.44
CA SER A 90 10.88 5.47 7.75
C SER A 90 9.51 6.12 7.54
N ARG A 91 8.47 5.33 7.24
CA ARG A 91 7.10 5.84 7.09
C ARG A 91 6.51 6.27 8.42
N LEU A 92 6.67 5.43 9.44
CA LEU A 92 6.17 5.73 10.76
C LEU A 92 6.85 6.98 11.35
N ASP A 93 8.14 7.20 11.08
CA ASP A 93 8.85 8.41 11.54
C ASP A 93 8.25 9.67 10.90
N ARG A 94 7.99 9.64 9.58
CA ARG A 94 7.33 10.76 8.87
C ARG A 94 5.89 10.99 9.30
N LEU A 95 5.15 9.92 9.61
CA LEU A 95 3.77 10.04 10.09
C LEU A 95 3.73 10.58 11.52
N GLU A 96 4.66 10.16 12.38
CA GLU A 96 4.77 10.64 13.76
C GLU A 96 5.24 12.09 13.80
N SER A 97 6.19 12.50 12.96
CA SER A 97 6.63 13.90 12.86
C SER A 97 5.52 14.86 12.41
N ARG A 98 4.50 14.36 11.71
CA ARG A 98 3.30 15.10 11.32
C ARG A 98 2.17 14.98 12.34
N GLY A 99 2.38 14.25 13.43
CA GLY A 99 1.36 14.00 14.45
C GLY A 99 0.21 13.12 13.98
N TYR A 100 0.36 12.35 12.91
CA TYR A 100 -0.68 11.46 12.40
C TYR A 100 -0.74 10.12 13.13
N VAL A 101 0.40 9.66 13.63
CA VAL A 101 0.48 8.50 14.52
C VAL A 101 1.25 8.87 15.78
N LYS A 102 1.08 8.06 16.83
CA LYS A 102 1.93 8.11 18.02
C LYS A 102 2.45 6.72 18.35
N ARG A 103 3.71 6.62 18.79
CA ARG A 103 4.27 5.37 19.30
C ARG A 103 4.19 5.31 20.81
N THR A 104 3.67 4.21 21.34
CA THR A 104 3.57 3.94 22.78
C THR A 104 4.25 2.62 23.12
N ARG A 105 4.77 2.50 24.34
CA ARG A 105 5.29 1.21 24.82
C ARG A 105 4.16 0.23 25.01
N HIS A 106 4.39 -1.03 24.64
CA HIS A 106 3.41 -2.08 24.84
C HIS A 106 3.23 -2.33 26.36
N PRO A 107 1.99 -2.29 26.89
CA PRO A 107 1.75 -2.32 28.34
C PRO A 107 2.18 -3.65 28.99
N HIS A 108 2.19 -4.74 28.22
CA HIS A 108 2.53 -6.08 28.70
C HIS A 108 3.85 -6.62 28.14
N ASP A 109 4.52 -5.86 27.27
CA ASP A 109 5.80 -6.24 26.68
C ASP A 109 6.75 -5.04 26.71
N ARG A 110 7.73 -5.07 27.62
CA ARG A 110 8.70 -3.97 27.80
C ARG A 110 9.54 -3.70 26.55
N ARG A 111 9.63 -4.66 25.62
CA ARG A 111 10.36 -4.53 24.35
C ARG A 111 9.44 -4.20 23.18
N GLY A 112 8.12 -4.26 23.37
CA GLY A 112 7.13 -4.00 22.35
C GLY A 112 6.82 -2.51 22.18
N VAL A 113 6.59 -2.09 20.94
CA VAL A 113 6.05 -0.78 20.58
C VAL A 113 4.72 -0.98 19.89
N LEU A 114 3.74 -0.15 20.25
CA LEU A 114 2.48 0.00 19.53
C LEU A 114 2.47 1.34 18.81
N VAL A 115 1.93 1.32 17.60
CA VAL A 115 1.62 2.52 16.81
C VAL A 115 0.11 2.72 16.92
N GLU A 116 -0.31 3.93 17.27
CA GLU A 116 -1.72 4.31 17.37
C GLU A 116 -2.04 5.42 16.36
N LEU A 117 -3.19 5.30 15.70
CA LEU A 117 -3.75 6.36 14.87
C LEU A 117 -4.22 7.52 15.75
N THR A 118 -3.83 8.75 15.39
CA THR A 118 -4.35 9.95 16.05
C THR A 118 -5.60 10.47 15.35
N ASN A 119 -6.33 11.37 16.00
CA ASN A 119 -7.44 12.08 15.36
C ASN A 119 -6.99 12.90 14.12
N ALA A 120 -5.79 13.48 14.15
CA ALA A 120 -5.23 14.21 13.01
C ALA A 120 -4.93 13.26 11.84
N GLY A 121 -4.35 12.08 12.14
CA GLY A 121 -4.10 11.04 11.15
C GLY A 121 -5.37 10.47 10.54
N ALA A 122 -6.43 10.28 11.35
CA ALA A 122 -7.73 9.85 10.85
C ALA A 122 -8.34 10.87 9.88
N LYS A 123 -8.31 12.16 10.22
CA LYS A 123 -8.80 13.22 9.32
C LYS A 123 -7.98 13.31 8.02
N ALA A 124 -6.67 13.16 8.11
CA ALA A 124 -5.80 13.15 6.94
C ALA A 124 -6.08 11.94 6.03
N LEU A 125 -6.33 10.77 6.61
CA LEU A 125 -6.76 9.58 5.87
C LEU A 125 -8.10 9.80 5.18
N ASP A 126 -9.10 10.29 5.91
CA ASP A 126 -10.45 10.51 5.38
C ASP A 126 -10.40 11.46 4.17
N ALA A 127 -9.67 12.58 4.28
CA ALA A 127 -9.48 13.52 3.18
C ALA A 127 -8.74 12.91 1.97
N ALA A 128 -7.72 12.09 2.22
CA ALA A 128 -6.97 11.43 1.15
C ALA A 128 -7.82 10.39 0.40
N VAL A 129 -8.65 9.62 1.13
CA VAL A 129 -9.52 8.60 0.54
C VAL A 129 -10.67 9.23 -0.23
N GLU A 130 -11.27 10.31 0.26
CA GLU A 130 -12.35 11.01 -0.44
C GLU A 130 -11.90 11.55 -1.81
N ALA A 131 -10.62 11.92 -1.95
CA ALA A 131 -10.05 12.39 -3.21
C ALA A 131 -9.59 11.27 -4.17
N ASP A 132 -9.58 10.00 -3.73
CA ASP A 132 -9.23 8.84 -4.57
C ASP A 132 -10.47 8.21 -5.23
N ILE A 133 -11.68 8.69 -4.89
CA ILE A 133 -12.98 8.22 -5.40
C ILE A 133 -13.42 9.01 -6.63
#